data_AF-A0A149ZQ72-F1
#
_entry.id   AF-A0A149ZQ72-F1
#
_cell.length_a   1.000
_cell.length_b   1.000
_cell.length_c   1.000
_cell.angle_alpha   90.00
_cell.angle_beta   90.00
_cell.angle_gamma   90.00
#
_symmetry.space_group_name_H-M   'P 1'
#
loop_
_entity.id
_entity.type
_entity.pdbx_description
1 polymer ?
#
loop_
_entity_poly.entity_id
_entity_poly.type
_entity_poly.pdbx_seq_one_letter_code
_entity_poly.pdbx_strand_id
1 'polypeptide(L)'
;MAVFRVVLDGCVLLPQTLNNLLLALADAELFRPVWTPDLLDEVERTLSGERFGKSPEQAARRVQQMRRAFPFAEEESRGYRELIPAMTTEPKDRHVLAAAVRSGAGVIVTATLADFPKAALDPFDVEAIHPDEFLCDLLDLDPDAVFECLRMLVDRNMFPPRTVGELLELLERLTPRFVDTVRALLVARGEVPDVGAVPAASSLPELTDEQISAVPAEMREAYLELRAMDPAELLRFLGHTRLVSAAWAFLTSVCVDGDLLSVWPNVDPDFRAVLAWRWVRDNHYQMTVDGWEGEAVASALSGPAPDHPLWVHFERVHVRSFRAMLPDPATWGIGTGTRIVGPGVEVLYVHEMSTLESGVWEPNVPRPVFPILMHLVDDRWLVRNLGSEEDPAART
;
A
#
# COMPACT_ATOMS: atom_id res chain seq x y z
N MET A 1 -23.72 -15.82 8.85
CA MET A 1 -22.76 -16.04 9.95
C MET A 1 -22.82 -14.85 10.89
N ALA A 2 -22.69 -15.06 12.19
CA ALA A 2 -22.53 -13.95 13.13
C ALA A 2 -21.19 -13.25 12.84
N VAL A 3 -21.20 -11.92 12.78
CA VAL A 3 -20.02 -11.12 12.50
C VAL A 3 -19.22 -10.97 13.79
N PHE A 4 -17.98 -11.46 13.83
CA PHE A 4 -17.10 -11.32 14.98
C PHE A 4 -16.52 -9.89 15.01
N ARG A 5 -17.09 -9.04 15.87
CA ARG A 5 -16.67 -7.64 16.05
C ARG A 5 -15.69 -7.52 17.20
N VAL A 6 -14.65 -6.72 16.99
CA VAL A 6 -13.58 -6.49 17.96
C VAL A 6 -13.32 -5.00 18.05
N VAL A 7 -13.33 -4.45 19.27
CA VAL A 7 -12.93 -3.07 19.51
C VAL A 7 -11.42 -3.00 19.65
N LEU A 8 -10.76 -2.17 18.83
CA LEU A 8 -9.33 -1.93 18.95
C LEU A 8 -9.08 -0.68 19.80
N ASP A 9 -8.38 -0.85 20.91
CA ASP A 9 -8.01 0.26 21.79
C ASP A 9 -6.92 1.15 21.14
N GLY A 10 -6.86 2.44 21.49
CA GLY A 10 -5.88 3.38 20.97
C GLY A 10 -4.44 2.90 21.19
N CYS A 11 -4.16 2.25 22.33
CA CYS A 11 -2.82 1.79 22.65
C CYS A 11 -2.25 0.75 21.67
N VAL A 12 -3.09 -0.05 21.02
CA VAL A 12 -2.68 -1.04 19.99
C VAL A 12 -2.68 -0.45 18.59
N LEU A 13 -3.38 0.66 18.38
CA LEU A 13 -3.36 1.41 17.13
C LEU A 13 -2.17 2.37 17.03
N LEU A 14 -1.49 2.70 18.14
CA LEU A 14 -0.34 3.61 18.11
C LEU A 14 0.91 3.01 17.45
N PRO A 15 1.42 1.82 17.87
CA PRO A 15 2.59 1.23 17.23
C PRO A 15 2.26 0.86 15.78
N GLN A 16 2.98 1.45 14.83
CA GLN A 16 2.68 1.31 13.40
C GLN A 16 2.65 -0.14 12.93
N THR A 17 3.64 -0.94 13.35
CA THR A 17 3.77 -2.34 12.94
C THR A 17 2.60 -3.20 13.42
N LEU A 18 2.22 -3.08 14.69
CA LEU A 18 1.08 -3.81 15.26
C LEU A 18 -0.24 -3.36 14.63
N ASN A 19 -0.44 -2.06 14.45
CA ASN A 19 -1.62 -1.52 13.80
C ASN A 19 -1.77 -2.02 12.37
N ASN A 20 -0.69 -2.02 11.58
CA ASN A 20 -0.72 -2.55 10.22
C ASN A 20 -1.13 -4.02 10.18
N LEU A 21 -0.61 -4.84 11.10
CA LEU A 21 -0.97 -6.25 11.20
C LEU A 21 -2.43 -6.46 11.59
N LEU A 22 -2.91 -5.79 12.64
CA LEU A 22 -4.31 -5.89 13.06
C LEU A 22 -5.28 -5.47 11.95
N LEU A 23 -4.96 -4.40 11.21
CA LEU A 23 -5.80 -3.94 10.11
C LEU A 23 -5.72 -4.87 8.90
N ALA A 24 -4.57 -5.46 8.59
CA ALA A 24 -4.45 -6.46 7.53
C ALA A 24 -5.30 -7.71 7.83
N LEU A 25 -5.28 -8.18 9.09
CA LEU A 25 -6.08 -9.33 9.52
C LEU A 25 -7.58 -9.03 9.52
N ALA A 26 -7.97 -7.79 9.84
CA ALA A 26 -9.35 -7.34 9.71
C ALA A 26 -9.82 -7.27 8.24
N ASP A 27 -8.94 -6.83 7.33
CA ASP A 27 -9.22 -6.79 5.89
C ASP A 27 -9.37 -8.19 5.29
N ALA A 28 -8.58 -9.16 5.78
CA ALA A 28 -8.73 -10.58 5.49
C ALA A 28 -9.96 -11.24 6.15
N GLU A 29 -10.89 -10.44 6.69
CA GLU A 29 -12.16 -10.86 7.30
C GLU A 29 -12.06 -11.77 8.54
N LEU A 30 -10.89 -11.88 9.20
CA LEU A 30 -10.77 -12.66 10.45
C LEU A 30 -11.60 -12.04 11.59
N PHE A 31 -11.76 -10.71 11.57
CA PHE A 31 -12.65 -9.99 12.47
C PHE A 31 -13.06 -8.66 11.85
N ARG A 32 -14.12 -8.03 12.38
CA ARG A 32 -14.49 -6.66 12.03
C ARG A 32 -14.03 -5.66 13.09
N PRO A 33 -13.20 -4.68 12.74
CA PRO A 33 -12.72 -3.71 13.70
C PRO A 33 -13.82 -2.69 14.00
N VAL A 34 -13.89 -2.28 15.26
CA VAL A 34 -14.75 -1.21 15.75
C VAL A 34 -13.91 -0.21 16.54
N TRP A 35 -14.19 1.07 16.34
CA TRP A 35 -13.60 2.15 17.14
C TRP A 35 -14.55 3.34 17.16
N THR A 36 -14.36 4.25 18.11
CA THR A 36 -15.14 5.49 18.17
C THR A 36 -14.41 6.62 17.45
N PRO A 37 -15.13 7.68 17.03
CA PRO A 37 -14.51 8.92 16.59
C PRO A 37 -13.57 9.49 17.66
N ASP A 38 -13.98 9.50 18.94
CA ASP A 38 -13.16 10.01 20.05
C ASP A 38 -11.83 9.24 20.18
N LEU A 39 -11.84 7.93 19.90
CA LEU A 39 -10.65 7.07 19.94
C LEU A 39 -9.66 7.44 18.83
N LEU A 40 -10.15 7.61 17.59
CA LEU A 40 -9.26 7.99 16.48
C LEU A 40 -8.74 9.42 16.65
N ASP A 41 -9.53 10.33 17.20
CA ASP A 41 -9.08 11.68 17.55
C ASP A 41 -7.98 11.64 18.63
N GLU A 42 -8.09 10.74 19.62
CA GLU A 42 -7.02 10.50 20.60
C GLU A 42 -5.75 9.91 19.96
N VAL A 43 -5.90 8.95 19.05
CA VAL A 43 -4.78 8.37 18.31
C VAL A 43 -4.07 9.45 17.50
N GLU A 44 -4.81 10.30 16.78
CA GLU A 44 -4.26 11.42 16.01
C GLU A 44 -3.45 12.37 16.90
N ARG A 45 -4.07 12.84 17.99
CA ARG A 45 -3.42 13.73 18.97
C ARG A 45 -2.15 13.10 19.55
N THR A 46 -2.21 11.82 19.91
CA THR A 46 -1.09 11.11 20.53
C THR A 46 0.07 10.92 19.53
N LEU A 47 -0.22 10.65 18.26
CA LEU A 47 0.80 10.55 17.22
C LEU A 47 1.52 11.88 16.98
N SER A 48 0.79 13.00 17.06
CA SER A 48 1.36 14.34 16.93
C SER A 48 2.11 14.83 18.18
N GLY A 49 2.00 14.11 19.31
CA GLY A 49 2.66 14.46 20.57
C GLY A 49 4.14 14.09 20.61
N GLU A 50 4.85 14.59 21.63
CA GLU A 50 6.31 14.44 21.80
C GLU A 50 6.80 12.99 21.78
N ARG A 51 5.96 12.04 22.19
CA ARG A 51 6.30 10.61 22.24
C ARG A 51 6.50 9.98 20.87
N PHE A 52 5.72 10.40 19.86
CA PHE A 52 5.73 9.80 18.52
C PHE A 52 6.24 10.77 17.46
N GLY A 53 6.20 12.08 17.71
CA GLY A 53 6.87 13.12 16.94
C GLY A 53 6.43 13.20 15.47
N LYS A 54 5.23 12.69 15.13
CA LYS A 54 4.68 12.83 13.77
C LYS A 54 4.21 14.27 13.57
N SER A 55 4.32 14.78 12.35
CA SER A 55 3.67 16.06 12.04
C SER A 55 2.14 15.91 12.14
N PRO A 56 1.39 16.99 12.44
CA PRO A 56 -0.07 16.95 12.44
C PRO A 56 -0.64 16.37 11.14
N GLU A 57 -0.05 16.70 9.98
CA GLU A 57 -0.46 16.20 8.68
C GLU A 57 -0.20 14.70 8.54
N GLN A 58 0.92 14.19 9.08
CA GLN A 58 1.22 12.75 9.08
C GLN A 58 0.25 11.96 9.96
N ALA A 59 -0.10 12.49 11.13
CA ALA A 59 -1.06 11.88 12.04
C ALA A 59 -2.47 11.85 11.43
N ALA A 60 -2.96 13.00 10.95
CA ALA A 60 -4.26 13.14 10.28
C ALA A 60 -4.35 12.23 9.06
N ARG A 61 -3.29 12.17 8.24
CA ARG A 61 -3.23 11.28 7.08
C ARG A 61 -3.36 9.82 7.47
N ARG A 62 -2.70 9.37 8.53
CA ARG A 62 -2.82 7.97 9.00
C ARG A 62 -4.25 7.64 9.39
N VAL A 63 -4.88 8.48 10.21
CA VAL A 63 -6.27 8.29 10.65
C VAL A 63 -7.24 8.33 9.48
N GLN A 64 -7.05 9.23 8.51
CA GLN A 64 -7.86 9.28 7.31
C GLN A 64 -7.75 7.99 6.48
N GLN A 65 -6.56 7.40 6.37
CA GLN A 65 -6.39 6.11 5.67
C GLN A 65 -7.13 4.98 6.38
N MET A 66 -7.11 4.94 7.72
CA MET A 66 -7.89 3.96 8.49
C MET A 66 -9.39 4.10 8.26
N ARG A 67 -9.92 5.33 8.28
CA ARG A 67 -11.33 5.62 7.97
C ARG A 67 -11.72 5.22 6.55
N ARG A 68 -10.83 5.41 5.57
CA ARG A 68 -11.06 5.02 4.17
C ARG A 68 -11.08 3.50 4.00
N ALA A 69 -10.17 2.79 4.66
CA ALA A 69 -10.10 1.33 4.60
C ALA A 69 -11.29 0.67 5.30
N PHE A 70 -11.75 1.23 6.43
CA PHE A 70 -12.85 0.68 7.22
C PHE A 70 -13.96 1.72 7.44
N PRO A 71 -14.75 2.05 6.40
CA PRO A 71 -15.75 3.12 6.47
C PRO A 71 -16.86 2.87 7.50
N PHE A 72 -17.12 1.60 7.83
CA PHE A 72 -18.18 1.22 8.78
C PHE A 72 -17.72 1.10 10.23
N ALA A 73 -16.41 1.10 10.51
CA ALA A 73 -15.90 0.84 11.87
C ALA A 73 -16.36 1.85 12.91
N GLU A 74 -16.48 3.14 12.54
CA GLU A 74 -17.07 4.17 13.42
C GLU A 74 -18.59 4.04 13.52
N GLU A 75 -19.26 3.70 12.41
CA GLU A 75 -20.72 3.59 12.34
C GLU A 75 -21.27 2.47 13.23
N GLU A 76 -20.54 1.35 13.35
CA GLU A 76 -20.86 0.23 14.23
C GLU A 76 -20.93 0.67 15.71
N SER A 77 -20.21 1.72 16.10
CA SER A 77 -20.24 2.27 17.46
C SER A 77 -21.29 3.38 17.66
N ARG A 78 -22.07 3.76 16.64
CA ARG A 78 -22.96 4.93 16.69
C ARG A 78 -23.91 4.91 17.89
N GLY A 79 -23.84 5.95 18.71
CA GLY A 79 -24.61 6.09 19.94
C GLY A 79 -23.87 5.68 21.22
N TYR A 80 -22.61 5.24 21.13
CA TYR A 80 -21.78 4.86 22.30
C TYR A 80 -21.73 5.94 23.38
N ARG A 81 -21.79 7.23 23.02
CA ARG A 81 -21.71 8.35 23.98
C ARG A 81 -22.81 8.31 25.05
N GLU A 82 -23.99 7.77 24.72
CA GLU A 82 -25.10 7.62 25.67
C GLU A 82 -24.79 6.59 26.77
N LEU A 83 -23.90 5.64 26.48
CA LEU A 83 -23.50 4.58 27.39
C LEU A 83 -22.30 4.95 28.27
N ILE A 84 -21.50 5.94 27.89
CA ILE A 84 -20.29 6.38 28.63
C ILE A 84 -20.53 6.57 30.14
N PRO A 85 -21.63 7.22 30.60
CA PRO A 85 -21.86 7.41 32.03
C PRO A 85 -22.04 6.11 32.83
N ALA A 86 -22.45 5.02 32.17
CA ALA A 86 -22.65 3.71 32.79
C ALA A 86 -21.36 2.86 32.79
N MET A 87 -20.31 3.28 32.07
CA MET A 87 -19.06 2.52 31.99
C MET A 87 -18.20 2.80 33.23
N THR A 88 -17.78 1.74 33.91
CA THR A 88 -17.00 1.81 35.15
C THR A 88 -15.51 1.52 34.96
N THR A 89 -15.03 1.53 33.71
CA THR A 89 -13.60 1.54 33.38
C THR A 89 -12.97 2.89 33.71
N GLU A 90 -11.65 2.99 33.51
CA GLU A 90 -10.92 4.25 33.68
C GLU A 90 -11.57 5.38 32.85
N PRO A 91 -11.77 6.62 33.39
CA PRO A 91 -12.57 7.64 32.72
C PRO A 91 -12.17 7.96 31.27
N LYS A 92 -10.89 7.92 30.92
CA LYS A 92 -10.44 8.13 29.53
C LYS A 92 -10.88 6.97 28.62
N ASP A 93 -11.00 5.75 29.11
CA ASP A 93 -11.27 4.54 28.30
C ASP A 93 -12.75 4.13 28.30
N ARG A 94 -13.62 4.88 28.98
CA ARG A 94 -15.07 4.60 29.02
C ARG A 94 -15.71 4.57 27.64
N HIS A 95 -15.22 5.38 26.70
CA HIS A 95 -15.75 5.35 25.34
C HIS A 95 -15.43 4.05 24.61
N VAL A 96 -14.32 3.37 24.94
CA VAL A 96 -13.89 2.10 24.35
C VAL A 96 -14.87 0.99 24.76
N LEU A 97 -15.15 0.87 26.07
CA LEU A 97 -16.13 -0.09 26.55
C LEU A 97 -17.54 0.23 26.03
N ALA A 98 -17.94 1.50 26.03
CA ALA A 98 -19.23 1.91 25.47
C ALA A 98 -19.38 1.52 23.99
N ALA A 99 -18.29 1.58 23.21
CA ALA A 99 -18.28 1.13 21.83
C ALA A 99 -18.47 -0.38 21.70
N ALA A 100 -17.82 -1.16 22.58
CA ALA A 100 -17.95 -2.61 22.59
C ALA A 100 -19.41 -3.02 22.86
N VAL A 101 -20.02 -2.45 23.91
CA VAL A 101 -21.42 -2.68 24.25
C VAL A 101 -22.36 -2.25 23.13
N ARG A 102 -22.12 -1.08 22.51
CA ARG A 102 -22.99 -0.55 21.47
C ARG A 102 -22.95 -1.37 20.18
N SER A 103 -21.76 -1.83 19.79
CA SER A 103 -21.55 -2.61 18.58
C SER A 103 -21.82 -4.10 18.76
N GLY A 104 -21.96 -4.58 20.01
CA GLY A 104 -22.04 -6.00 20.32
C GLY A 104 -20.71 -6.73 20.10
N ALA A 105 -19.58 -6.03 20.22
CA ALA A 105 -18.27 -6.64 20.21
C ALA A 105 -18.01 -7.35 21.54
N GLY A 106 -17.71 -8.65 21.47
CA GLY A 106 -17.39 -9.44 22.66
C GLY A 106 -15.95 -9.25 23.16
N VAL A 107 -15.08 -8.61 22.35
CA VAL A 107 -13.65 -8.45 22.65
C VAL A 107 -13.20 -7.01 22.46
N ILE A 108 -12.43 -6.52 23.43
CA ILE A 108 -11.59 -5.32 23.35
C ILE A 108 -10.13 -5.76 23.30
N VAL A 109 -9.39 -5.38 22.26
CA VAL A 109 -7.95 -5.64 22.16
C VAL A 109 -7.18 -4.46 22.72
N THR A 110 -6.45 -4.66 23.82
CA THR A 110 -5.71 -3.61 24.53
C THR A 110 -4.44 -4.15 25.18
N ALA A 111 -3.37 -3.34 25.16
CA ALA A 111 -2.15 -3.62 25.91
C ALA A 111 -2.22 -3.13 27.38
N THR A 112 -3.25 -2.36 27.75
CA THR A 112 -3.45 -1.80 29.09
C THR A 112 -4.61 -2.46 29.82
N LEU A 113 -4.54 -3.79 30.02
CA LEU A 113 -5.60 -4.59 30.66
C LEU A 113 -6.06 -4.05 32.03
N ALA A 114 -5.19 -3.36 32.77
CA ALA A 114 -5.55 -2.75 34.06
C ALA A 114 -6.61 -1.64 33.94
N ASP A 115 -6.67 -0.96 32.79
CA ASP A 115 -7.67 0.09 32.49
C ASP A 115 -9.07 -0.52 32.24
N PHE A 116 -9.12 -1.83 31.99
CA PHE A 116 -10.32 -2.62 31.69
C PHE A 116 -10.52 -3.77 32.71
N PRO A 117 -10.77 -3.47 33.99
CA PRO A 117 -10.92 -4.50 35.02
C PRO A 117 -12.13 -5.39 34.73
N LYS A 118 -11.97 -6.69 34.94
CA LYS A 118 -13.02 -7.70 34.68
C LYS A 118 -14.39 -7.35 35.28
N ALA A 119 -14.43 -6.80 36.49
CA ALA A 119 -15.67 -6.37 37.14
C ALA A 119 -16.44 -5.27 36.37
N ALA A 120 -15.76 -4.47 35.54
CA ALA A 120 -16.40 -3.48 34.68
C ALA A 120 -16.88 -4.07 33.35
N LEU A 121 -16.29 -5.18 32.89
CA LEU A 121 -16.58 -5.80 31.58
C LEU A 121 -17.63 -6.92 31.69
N ASP A 122 -17.55 -7.74 32.74
CA ASP A 122 -18.45 -8.89 32.98
C ASP A 122 -19.94 -8.56 32.86
N PRO A 123 -20.46 -7.39 33.33
CA PRO A 123 -21.87 -7.06 33.18
C PRO A 123 -22.37 -6.92 31.75
N PHE A 124 -21.46 -6.85 30.77
CA PHE A 124 -21.76 -6.63 29.37
C PHE A 124 -21.30 -7.78 28.45
N ASP A 125 -20.83 -8.90 29.01
CA ASP A 125 -20.27 -10.03 28.27
C ASP A 125 -19.13 -9.61 27.31
N VAL A 126 -18.30 -8.66 27.76
CA VAL A 126 -17.11 -8.18 27.04
C VAL A 126 -15.85 -8.71 27.72
N GLU A 127 -14.84 -9.09 26.95
CA GLU A 127 -13.52 -9.46 27.44
C GLU A 127 -12.46 -8.49 26.91
N ALA A 128 -11.45 -8.18 27.73
CA ALA A 128 -10.27 -7.44 27.30
C ALA A 128 -9.12 -8.43 27.11
N ILE A 129 -8.56 -8.48 25.89
CA ILE A 129 -7.52 -9.42 25.50
C ILE A 129 -6.25 -8.66 25.09
N HIS A 130 -5.09 -9.14 25.50
CA HIS A 130 -3.81 -8.57 25.10
C HIS A 130 -3.55 -8.84 23.60
N PRO A 131 -2.98 -7.90 22.81
CA PRO A 131 -2.73 -8.13 21.38
C PRO A 131 -1.90 -9.38 21.09
N ASP A 132 -0.97 -9.74 21.97
CA ASP A 132 -0.17 -10.98 21.84
C ASP A 132 -1.03 -12.24 21.86
N GLU A 133 -1.99 -12.31 22.78
CA GLU A 133 -2.92 -13.44 22.91
C GLU A 133 -3.93 -13.44 21.76
N PHE A 134 -4.50 -12.28 21.44
CA PHE A 134 -5.43 -12.14 20.33
C PHE A 134 -4.83 -12.58 18.99
N LEU A 135 -3.57 -12.20 18.70
CA LEU A 135 -2.89 -12.64 17.48
C LEU A 135 -2.59 -14.15 17.48
N CYS A 136 -2.33 -14.76 18.65
CA CYS A 136 -2.21 -16.22 18.75
C CYS A 136 -3.55 -16.89 18.43
N ASP A 137 -4.67 -16.38 18.96
CA ASP A 137 -6.00 -16.93 18.69
C ASP A 137 -6.34 -16.85 17.19
N LEU A 138 -6.00 -15.73 16.53
CA LEU A 138 -6.17 -15.60 15.08
C LEU A 138 -5.26 -16.53 14.28
N LEU A 139 -4.03 -16.75 14.74
CA LEU A 139 -3.09 -17.69 14.13
C LEU A 139 -3.56 -19.14 14.27
N ASP A 140 -4.12 -19.51 15.41
CA ASP A 140 -4.70 -20.84 15.63
C ASP A 140 -5.99 -21.05 14.83
N LEU A 141 -6.75 -19.97 14.62
CA LEU A 141 -7.98 -19.98 13.83
C LEU A 141 -7.73 -20.18 12.33
N ASP A 142 -6.85 -19.37 11.74
CA ASP A 142 -6.48 -19.43 10.33
C ASP A 142 -5.00 -19.10 10.12
N PRO A 143 -4.11 -20.11 10.21
CA PRO A 143 -2.69 -19.90 10.02
C PRO A 143 -2.34 -19.32 8.65
N ASP A 144 -3.03 -19.77 7.60
CA ASP A 144 -2.67 -19.43 6.23
C ASP A 144 -3.00 -17.98 5.92
N ALA A 145 -4.19 -17.50 6.32
CA ALA A 145 -4.56 -16.09 6.20
C ALA A 145 -3.60 -15.16 6.98
N VAL A 146 -3.15 -15.59 8.17
CA VAL A 146 -2.15 -14.83 8.94
C VAL A 146 -0.80 -14.77 8.21
N PHE A 147 -0.33 -15.89 7.66
CA PHE A 147 0.93 -15.91 6.89
C PHE A 147 0.85 -15.08 5.62
N GLU A 148 -0.28 -15.08 4.91
CA GLU A 148 -0.53 -14.20 3.76
C GLU A 148 -0.47 -12.73 4.18
N CYS A 149 -1.09 -12.36 5.30
CA CYS A 149 -1.03 -11.00 5.82
C CYS A 149 0.41 -10.57 6.18
N LEU A 150 1.19 -11.45 6.81
CA LEU A 150 2.59 -11.17 7.14
C LEU A 150 3.44 -10.92 5.87
N ARG A 151 3.27 -11.75 4.83
CA ARG A 151 3.98 -11.57 3.54
C ARG A 151 3.55 -10.29 2.84
N MET A 152 2.25 -10.06 2.73
CA MET A 152 1.69 -8.85 2.11
C MET A 152 2.17 -7.56 2.78
N LEU A 153 2.30 -7.55 4.11
CA LEU A 153 2.85 -6.40 4.84
C LEU A 153 4.32 -6.15 4.52
N VAL A 154 5.10 -7.22 4.40
CA VAL A 154 6.52 -7.17 4.07
C VAL A 154 6.73 -6.70 2.63
N ASP A 155 5.96 -7.25 1.69
CA ASP A 155 6.03 -6.89 0.26
C ASP A 155 5.66 -5.42 0.02
N ARG A 156 4.75 -4.88 0.83
CA ARG A 156 4.31 -3.47 0.76
C ARG A 156 5.33 -2.49 1.35
N ASN A 157 6.28 -2.94 2.17
CA ASN A 157 7.12 -2.01 2.92
C ASN A 157 8.29 -1.52 2.08
N MET A 158 8.40 -0.20 1.91
CA MET A 158 9.54 0.49 1.26
C MET A 158 10.86 0.38 2.05
N PHE A 159 10.78 0.05 3.34
CA PHE A 159 11.85 0.02 4.35
C PHE A 159 11.64 -1.17 5.29
N PRO A 160 12.57 -1.52 6.20
CA PRO A 160 12.31 -2.53 7.22
C PRO A 160 10.96 -2.30 7.94
N PRO A 161 10.17 -3.38 8.13
CA PRO A 161 10.55 -4.76 7.90
C PRO A 161 10.34 -5.22 6.44
N ARG A 162 11.38 -5.79 5.82
CA ARG A 162 11.47 -6.29 4.44
C ARG A 162 11.54 -7.82 4.35
N THR A 163 11.61 -8.50 5.48
CA THR A 163 11.35 -9.94 5.59
C THR A 163 10.33 -10.19 6.69
N VAL A 164 9.70 -11.37 6.66
CA VAL A 164 8.85 -11.82 7.77
C VAL A 164 9.68 -11.88 9.05
N GLY A 165 10.96 -12.27 8.99
CA GLY A 165 11.87 -12.26 10.13
C GLY A 165 12.02 -10.89 10.78
N GLU A 166 12.32 -9.85 9.99
CA GLU A 166 12.43 -8.46 10.48
C GLU A 166 11.10 -7.94 11.04
N LEU A 167 9.97 -8.32 10.42
CA LEU A 167 8.64 -7.95 10.90
C LEU A 167 8.41 -8.54 12.30
N LEU A 168 8.78 -9.79 12.48
CA LEU A 168 8.67 -10.49 13.77
C LEU A 168 9.58 -9.86 14.82
N GLU A 169 10.79 -9.41 14.49
CA GLU A 169 11.67 -8.69 15.42
C GLU A 169 11.03 -7.37 15.92
N LEU A 170 10.38 -6.61 15.03
CA LEU A 170 9.69 -5.38 15.42
C LEU A 170 8.45 -5.64 16.29
N LEU A 171 7.81 -6.80 16.10
CA LEU A 171 6.65 -7.23 16.88
C LEU A 171 7.05 -7.88 18.21
N GLU A 172 8.25 -8.43 18.34
CA GLU A 172 8.69 -9.25 19.48
C GLU A 172 8.50 -8.57 20.85
N ARG A 173 8.76 -7.26 20.92
CA ARG A 173 8.57 -6.51 22.18
C ARG A 173 7.09 -6.32 22.55
N LEU A 174 6.19 -6.35 21.56
CA LEU A 174 4.75 -6.13 21.73
C LEU A 174 3.98 -7.44 21.86
N THR A 175 4.40 -8.46 21.12
CA THR A 175 3.69 -9.74 20.96
C THR A 175 4.66 -10.93 20.89
N PRO A 176 5.38 -11.21 21.99
CA PRO A 176 6.42 -12.25 22.01
C PRO A 176 5.87 -13.66 21.79
N ARG A 177 4.72 -14.02 22.37
CA ARG A 177 4.15 -15.38 22.22
C ARG A 177 3.71 -15.64 20.78
N PHE A 178 3.09 -14.67 20.14
CA PHE A 178 2.72 -14.73 18.72
C PHE A 178 3.97 -14.93 17.87
N VAL A 179 5.02 -14.14 18.11
CA VAL A 179 6.29 -14.22 17.36
C VAL A 179 6.93 -15.60 17.50
N ASP A 180 7.01 -16.15 18.71
CA ASP A 180 7.57 -17.49 18.94
C ASP A 180 6.76 -18.57 18.23
N THR A 181 5.43 -18.45 18.23
CA THR A 181 4.52 -19.40 17.56
C THR A 181 4.69 -19.36 16.04
N VAL A 182 4.75 -18.16 15.44
CA VAL A 182 5.01 -18.00 14.01
C VAL A 182 6.39 -18.55 13.62
N ARG A 183 7.43 -18.27 14.41
CA ARG A 183 8.79 -18.83 14.19
C ARG A 183 8.77 -20.36 14.21
N ALA A 184 8.07 -20.97 15.16
CA ALA A 184 7.93 -22.43 15.23
C ALA A 184 7.20 -23.01 14.01
N LEU A 185 6.13 -22.35 13.54
CA LEU A 185 5.39 -22.78 12.35
C LEU A 185 6.19 -22.64 11.05
N LEU A 186 6.99 -21.59 10.89
CA LEU A 186 7.89 -21.43 9.74
C LEU A 186 8.88 -22.61 9.65
N VAL A 187 9.52 -22.95 10.77
CA VAL A 187 10.44 -24.10 10.85
C VAL A 187 9.72 -25.40 10.51
N ALA A 188 8.49 -25.61 11.01
CA ALA A 188 7.70 -26.80 10.71
C ALA A 188 7.29 -26.91 9.23
N ARG A 189 7.09 -25.76 8.54
CA ARG A 189 6.78 -25.69 7.10
C ARG A 189 8.01 -25.83 6.20
N GLY A 190 9.22 -25.93 6.78
CA GLY A 190 10.48 -25.97 6.02
C GLY A 190 10.89 -24.61 5.44
N GLU A 191 10.23 -23.52 5.87
CA GLU A 191 10.60 -22.15 5.55
C GLU A 191 11.62 -21.70 6.59
N VAL A 192 12.86 -21.43 6.18
CA VAL A 192 13.86 -20.84 7.08
C VAL A 192 13.40 -19.40 7.34
N PRO A 193 13.17 -18.98 8.60
CA PRO A 193 12.87 -17.59 8.89
C PRO A 193 14.06 -16.77 8.39
N ASP A 194 13.81 -15.85 7.47
CA ASP A 194 14.85 -15.03 6.86
C ASP A 194 15.31 -13.98 7.89
N VAL A 195 16.03 -14.45 8.91
CA VAL A 195 16.61 -13.64 9.98
C VAL A 195 17.84 -12.96 9.40
N GLY A 196 17.66 -11.71 8.97
CA GLY A 196 18.76 -10.86 8.53
C GLY A 196 19.40 -11.21 7.18
N ALA A 197 18.78 -12.04 6.33
CA ALA A 197 19.18 -12.05 4.93
C ALA A 197 18.56 -10.85 4.22
N VAL A 198 19.42 -9.87 3.95
CA VAL A 198 19.21 -8.89 2.90
C VAL A 198 18.84 -9.70 1.64
N PRO A 199 17.63 -9.59 1.06
CA PRO A 199 17.29 -10.37 -0.12
C PRO A 199 18.38 -10.14 -1.17
N ALA A 200 18.81 -11.19 -1.89
CA ALA A 200 19.90 -11.11 -2.86
C ALA A 200 19.70 -10.04 -3.96
N ALA A 201 18.51 -9.46 -4.06
CA ALA A 201 18.15 -8.32 -4.89
C ALA A 201 18.40 -6.93 -4.25
N SER A 202 18.98 -6.85 -3.04
CA SER A 202 19.12 -5.61 -2.25
C SER A 202 20.54 -5.26 -1.79
N SER A 203 21.55 -5.97 -2.29
CA SER A 203 22.94 -5.52 -2.28
C SER A 203 23.38 -5.15 -3.70
N LEU A 204 24.03 -3.99 -3.85
CA LEU A 204 24.79 -3.71 -5.07
C LEU A 204 25.81 -4.84 -5.26
N PRO A 205 26.00 -5.37 -6.48
CA PRO A 205 27.12 -6.24 -6.75
C PRO A 205 28.41 -5.51 -6.36
N GLU A 206 29.21 -6.07 -5.46
CA GLU A 206 30.53 -5.52 -5.18
C GLU A 206 31.42 -5.79 -6.39
N LEU A 207 31.63 -4.76 -7.20
CA LEU A 207 32.53 -4.78 -8.33
C LEU A 207 33.93 -4.41 -7.83
N THR A 208 34.94 -5.14 -8.30
CA THR A 208 36.34 -4.77 -8.08
C THR A 208 36.68 -3.49 -8.82
N ASP A 209 37.73 -2.78 -8.40
CA ASP A 209 38.18 -1.55 -9.07
C ASP A 209 38.51 -1.79 -10.56
N GLU A 210 38.97 -3.00 -10.91
CA GLU A 210 39.16 -3.43 -12.30
C GLU A 210 37.82 -3.52 -13.06
N GLN A 211 36.79 -4.12 -12.47
CA GLN A 211 35.46 -4.21 -13.07
C GLN A 211 34.81 -2.83 -13.24
N ILE A 212 34.95 -1.95 -12.25
CA ILE A 212 34.49 -0.55 -12.30
C ILE A 212 35.19 0.20 -13.45
N SER A 213 36.50 -0.05 -13.65
CA SER A 213 37.29 0.56 -14.73
C SER A 213 36.92 0.08 -16.14
N ALA A 214 36.25 -1.08 -16.24
CA ALA A 214 35.79 -1.66 -17.51
C ALA A 214 34.37 -1.21 -17.90
N VAL A 215 33.61 -0.63 -16.97
CA VAL A 215 32.25 -0.11 -17.21
C VAL A 215 32.32 1.26 -17.92
N PRO A 216 31.39 1.57 -18.85
CA PRO A 216 31.27 2.89 -19.47
C PRO A 216 31.24 4.03 -18.44
N ALA A 217 31.79 5.19 -18.79
CA ALA A 217 31.99 6.30 -17.85
C ALA A 217 30.71 6.73 -17.12
N GLU A 218 29.59 6.83 -17.83
CA GLU A 218 28.28 7.21 -17.27
C GLU A 218 27.76 6.18 -16.25
N MET A 219 27.87 4.88 -16.57
CA MET A 219 27.46 3.81 -15.65
C MET A 219 28.41 3.66 -14.46
N ARG A 220 29.69 4.00 -14.65
CA ARG A 220 30.71 4.01 -13.59
C ARG A 220 30.43 5.09 -12.56
N GLU A 221 30.09 6.29 -13.01
CA GLU A 221 29.74 7.41 -12.15
C GLU A 221 28.48 7.09 -11.33
N ALA A 222 27.43 6.59 -11.97
CA ALA A 222 26.22 6.11 -11.29
C ALA A 222 26.50 4.98 -10.28
N TYR A 223 27.36 4.01 -10.62
CA TYR A 223 27.75 2.95 -9.69
C TYR A 223 28.50 3.49 -8.47
N LEU A 224 29.44 4.41 -8.66
CA LEU A 224 30.20 5.02 -7.57
C LEU A 224 29.32 5.89 -6.67
N GLU A 225 28.37 6.63 -7.24
CA GLU A 225 27.36 7.38 -6.48
C GLU A 225 26.49 6.46 -5.63
N LEU A 226 25.96 5.37 -6.22
CA LEU A 226 25.15 4.41 -5.47
C LEU A 226 25.97 3.67 -4.40
N ARG A 227 27.27 3.41 -4.65
CA ARG A 227 28.19 2.81 -3.66
C ARG A 227 28.50 3.75 -2.49
N ALA A 228 28.53 5.06 -2.74
CA ALA A 228 28.77 6.09 -1.73
C ALA A 228 27.51 6.53 -0.98
N MET A 229 26.33 6.13 -1.47
CA MET A 229 25.03 6.45 -0.90
C MET A 229 24.85 5.82 0.49
N ASP A 230 24.12 6.50 1.37
CA ASP A 230 23.77 5.96 2.69
C ASP A 230 23.05 4.60 2.54
N PRO A 231 23.39 3.58 3.34
CA PRO A 231 22.81 2.24 3.20
C PRO A 231 21.27 2.20 3.21
N ALA A 232 20.60 3.07 3.98
CA ALA A 232 19.14 3.14 4.00
C ALA A 232 18.56 3.85 2.76
N GLU A 233 19.33 4.73 2.12
CA GLU A 233 18.96 5.37 0.85
C GLU A 233 19.22 4.46 -0.36
N LEU A 234 20.32 3.71 -0.33
CA LEU A 234 20.62 2.67 -1.31
C LEU A 234 19.57 1.56 -1.29
N LEU A 235 19.14 1.11 -0.10
CA LEU A 235 18.10 0.10 0.06
C LEU A 235 16.76 0.57 -0.54
N ARG A 236 16.40 1.85 -0.35
CA ARG A 236 15.23 2.46 -1.03
C ARG A 236 15.38 2.43 -2.54
N PHE A 237 16.54 2.80 -3.06
CA PHE A 237 16.79 2.85 -4.49
C PHE A 237 16.62 1.46 -5.13
N LEU A 238 17.23 0.43 -4.53
CA LEU A 238 17.17 -0.95 -5.01
C LEU A 238 15.76 -1.55 -4.87
N GLY A 239 15.04 -1.24 -3.78
CA GLY A 239 13.68 -1.72 -3.53
C GLY A 239 12.65 -1.34 -4.60
N HIS A 240 12.80 -0.18 -5.24
CA HIS A 240 11.89 0.28 -6.31
C HIS A 240 12.41 0.01 -7.71
N THR A 241 13.55 -0.67 -7.86
CA THR A 241 14.13 -0.89 -9.20
C THR A 241 13.14 -1.62 -10.10
N ARG A 242 12.46 -2.67 -9.62
CA ARG A 242 11.46 -3.39 -10.43
C ARG A 242 10.28 -2.50 -10.85
N LEU A 243 9.79 -1.68 -9.93
CA LEU A 243 8.68 -0.74 -10.14
C LEU A 243 9.06 0.36 -11.13
N VAL A 244 10.19 1.04 -10.91
CA VAL A 244 10.71 2.12 -11.75
C VAL A 244 11.11 1.59 -13.13
N SER A 245 11.72 0.40 -13.21
CA SER A 245 12.01 -0.24 -14.49
C SER A 245 10.75 -0.59 -15.27
N ALA A 246 9.68 -1.07 -14.61
CA ALA A 246 8.41 -1.33 -15.28
C ALA A 246 7.79 -0.05 -15.84
N ALA A 247 7.83 1.05 -15.09
CA ALA A 247 7.37 2.35 -15.56
C ALA A 247 8.19 2.85 -16.76
N TRP A 248 9.52 2.76 -16.70
CA TRP A 248 10.40 3.12 -17.82
C TRP A 248 10.16 2.27 -19.06
N ALA A 249 9.94 0.97 -18.91
CA ALA A 249 9.65 0.07 -20.01
C ALA A 249 8.37 0.50 -20.73
N PHE A 250 7.29 0.79 -19.99
CA PHE A 250 6.06 1.31 -20.58
C PHE A 250 6.26 2.68 -21.25
N LEU A 251 6.83 3.64 -20.53
CA LEU A 251 6.96 5.02 -20.99
C LEU A 251 7.83 5.10 -22.26
N THR A 252 8.95 4.37 -22.29
CA THR A 252 9.83 4.31 -23.46
C THR A 252 9.10 3.72 -24.67
N SER A 253 8.53 2.52 -24.55
CA SER A 253 7.85 1.87 -25.69
C SER A 253 6.69 2.72 -26.22
N VAL A 254 5.87 3.30 -25.33
CA VAL A 254 4.68 4.05 -25.74
C VAL A 254 5.02 5.44 -26.27
N CYS A 255 5.87 6.19 -25.57
CA CYS A 255 6.07 7.60 -25.87
C CYS A 255 7.31 7.86 -26.73
N VAL A 256 8.33 7.02 -26.67
CA VAL A 256 9.51 7.12 -27.55
C VAL A 256 9.25 6.32 -28.82
N ASP A 257 8.98 5.02 -28.68
CA ASP A 257 8.87 4.13 -29.85
C ASP A 257 7.50 4.22 -30.53
N GLY A 258 6.46 4.61 -29.79
CA GLY A 258 5.10 4.71 -30.30
C GLY A 258 4.40 3.35 -30.41
N ASP A 259 4.88 2.37 -29.66
CA ASP A 259 4.43 0.98 -29.66
C ASP A 259 3.75 0.67 -28.32
N LEU A 260 2.42 0.77 -28.31
CA LEU A 260 1.61 0.40 -27.15
C LEU A 260 1.32 -1.09 -27.14
N LEU A 261 1.23 -1.71 -28.32
CA LEU A 261 0.88 -3.13 -28.47
C LEU A 261 1.87 -4.05 -27.75
N SER A 262 3.18 -3.80 -27.87
CA SER A 262 4.21 -4.67 -27.26
C SER A 262 4.19 -4.64 -25.73
N VAL A 263 3.75 -3.53 -25.13
CA VAL A 263 3.65 -3.36 -23.67
C VAL A 263 2.21 -3.43 -23.15
N TRP A 264 1.23 -3.70 -24.01
CA TRP A 264 -0.17 -3.82 -23.61
C TRP A 264 -0.43 -4.88 -22.53
N PRO A 265 0.25 -6.05 -22.51
CA PRO A 265 0.16 -6.99 -21.40
C PRO A 265 0.66 -6.44 -20.04
N ASN A 266 1.46 -5.37 -20.05
CA ASN A 266 1.95 -4.69 -18.86
C ASN A 266 1.02 -3.54 -18.41
N VAL A 267 -0.14 -3.38 -19.07
CA VAL A 267 -1.19 -2.44 -18.67
C VAL A 267 -2.24 -3.20 -17.86
N ASP A 268 -2.60 -2.62 -16.72
CA ASP A 268 -3.60 -3.18 -15.81
C ASP A 268 -4.92 -3.48 -16.57
N PRO A 269 -5.56 -4.65 -16.36
CA PRO A 269 -6.81 -5.00 -17.01
C PRO A 269 -7.91 -3.95 -16.91
N ASP A 270 -8.07 -3.32 -15.74
CA ASP A 270 -9.07 -2.27 -15.51
C ASP A 270 -8.74 -1.04 -16.35
N PHE A 271 -7.46 -0.69 -16.42
CA PHE A 271 -7.01 0.46 -17.20
C PHE A 271 -7.16 0.21 -18.71
N ARG A 272 -6.87 -1.01 -19.18
CA ARG A 272 -7.14 -1.41 -20.57
C ARG A 272 -8.61 -1.27 -20.92
N ALA A 273 -9.50 -1.72 -20.04
CA ALA A 273 -10.94 -1.57 -20.21
C ALA A 273 -11.33 -0.09 -20.30
N VAL A 274 -10.85 0.76 -19.38
CA VAL A 274 -11.14 2.20 -19.39
C VAL A 274 -10.69 2.87 -20.68
N LEU A 275 -9.47 2.58 -21.16
CA LEU A 275 -8.95 3.14 -22.41
C LEU A 275 -9.78 2.70 -23.61
N ALA A 276 -10.15 1.41 -23.68
CA ALA A 276 -10.97 0.82 -24.74
C ALA A 276 -12.37 1.44 -24.78
N TRP A 277 -13.08 1.43 -23.65
CA TRP A 277 -14.43 1.99 -23.54
C TRP A 277 -14.49 3.48 -23.82
N ARG A 278 -13.49 4.24 -23.34
CA ARG A 278 -13.40 5.67 -23.64
C ARG A 278 -13.24 5.90 -25.15
N TRP A 279 -12.34 5.16 -25.80
CA TRP A 279 -12.12 5.31 -27.23
C TRP A 279 -13.37 4.96 -28.04
N VAL A 280 -14.07 3.87 -27.69
CA VAL A 280 -15.33 3.49 -28.34
C VAL A 280 -16.39 4.56 -28.19
N ARG A 281 -16.57 5.10 -26.97
CA ARG A 281 -17.53 6.18 -26.72
C ARG A 281 -17.22 7.43 -27.54
N ASP A 282 -15.95 7.83 -27.59
CA ASP A 282 -15.52 9.04 -28.29
C ASP A 282 -15.65 8.88 -29.82
N ASN A 283 -15.75 7.65 -30.34
CA ASN A 283 -15.89 7.32 -31.76
C ASN A 283 -17.25 6.67 -32.13
N HIS A 284 -18.22 6.62 -31.21
CA HIS A 284 -19.45 5.82 -31.33
C HIS A 284 -20.23 6.05 -32.64
N TYR A 285 -20.31 7.30 -33.11
CA TYR A 285 -21.00 7.64 -34.34
C TYR A 285 -20.36 6.97 -35.56
N GLN A 286 -19.04 7.11 -35.71
CA GLN A 286 -18.29 6.52 -36.82
C GLN A 286 -18.32 4.99 -36.76
N MET A 287 -18.18 4.42 -35.55
CA MET A 287 -18.26 2.97 -35.34
C MET A 287 -19.62 2.40 -35.79
N THR A 288 -20.71 3.09 -35.46
CA THR A 288 -22.06 2.68 -35.88
C THR A 288 -22.23 2.73 -37.39
N VAL A 289 -21.74 3.81 -38.03
CA VAL A 289 -21.79 3.99 -39.49
C VAL A 289 -21.01 2.89 -40.22
N ASP A 290 -19.86 2.50 -39.68
CA ASP A 290 -18.99 1.46 -40.25
C ASP A 290 -19.43 0.03 -39.89
N GLY A 291 -20.53 -0.13 -39.14
CA GLY A 291 -21.12 -1.43 -38.79
C GLY A 291 -20.43 -2.17 -37.65
N TRP A 292 -19.69 -1.47 -36.78
CA TRP A 292 -19.05 -2.04 -35.61
C TRP A 292 -19.95 -1.98 -34.37
N GLU A 293 -20.03 -3.09 -33.63
CA GLU A 293 -20.67 -3.14 -32.32
C GLU A 293 -19.70 -2.67 -31.23
N GLY A 294 -20.01 -1.53 -30.61
CA GLY A 294 -19.07 -0.82 -29.71
C GLY A 294 -18.60 -1.65 -28.52
N GLU A 295 -19.50 -2.40 -27.88
CA GLU A 295 -19.16 -3.27 -26.74
C GLU A 295 -18.22 -4.41 -27.14
N ALA A 296 -18.47 -5.05 -28.30
CA ALA A 296 -17.62 -6.11 -28.81
C ALA A 296 -16.23 -5.58 -29.16
N VAL A 297 -16.14 -4.37 -29.74
CA VAL A 297 -14.85 -3.72 -30.00
C VAL A 297 -14.12 -3.38 -28.70
N ALA A 298 -14.81 -2.79 -27.71
CA ALA A 298 -14.19 -2.45 -26.43
C ALA A 298 -13.62 -3.70 -25.74
N SER A 299 -14.39 -4.80 -25.72
CA SER A 299 -13.94 -6.08 -25.18
C SER A 299 -12.70 -6.59 -25.92
N ALA A 300 -12.72 -6.61 -27.26
CA ALA A 300 -11.59 -7.09 -28.08
C ALA A 300 -10.32 -6.26 -27.86
N LEU A 301 -10.43 -4.93 -27.79
CA LEU A 301 -9.28 -4.04 -27.57
C LEU A 301 -8.74 -4.11 -26.14
N SER A 302 -9.57 -4.41 -25.14
CA SER A 302 -9.15 -4.52 -23.74
C SER A 302 -8.41 -5.81 -23.41
N GLY A 303 -8.46 -6.82 -24.30
CA GLY A 303 -7.74 -8.09 -24.15
C GLY A 303 -6.21 -7.92 -24.09
N PRO A 304 -5.46 -8.90 -23.53
CA PRO A 304 -4.01 -8.76 -23.30
C PRO A 304 -3.18 -8.80 -24.58
N ALA A 305 -3.69 -9.43 -25.64
CA ALA A 305 -3.09 -9.49 -26.96
C ALA A 305 -4.17 -9.18 -28.01
N PRO A 306 -4.51 -7.89 -28.20
CA PRO A 306 -5.63 -7.49 -29.05
C PRO A 306 -5.27 -7.71 -30.52
N ASP A 307 -6.06 -8.56 -31.17
CA ASP A 307 -6.01 -8.81 -32.61
C ASP A 307 -7.30 -8.27 -33.25
N HIS A 308 -7.35 -6.95 -33.41
CA HIS A 308 -8.53 -6.27 -33.94
C HIS A 308 -8.14 -5.20 -34.99
N PRO A 309 -8.84 -5.09 -36.14
CA PRO A 309 -8.50 -4.13 -37.19
C PRO A 309 -8.45 -2.67 -36.73
N LEU A 310 -9.25 -2.31 -35.72
CA LEU A 310 -9.28 -0.95 -35.16
C LEU A 310 -8.14 -0.64 -34.18
N TRP A 311 -7.30 -1.63 -33.82
CA TRP A 311 -6.17 -1.43 -32.90
C TRP A 311 -5.25 -0.30 -33.35
N VAL A 312 -4.89 -0.25 -34.63
CA VAL A 312 -3.99 0.78 -35.18
C VAL A 312 -4.53 2.21 -35.00
N HIS A 313 -5.85 2.38 -34.94
CA HIS A 313 -6.49 3.68 -34.69
C HIS A 313 -6.56 3.97 -33.19
N PHE A 314 -6.89 2.96 -32.39
CA PHE A 314 -6.89 3.01 -30.94
C PHE A 314 -5.51 3.41 -30.38
N GLU A 315 -4.46 2.67 -30.74
CA GLU A 315 -3.08 2.89 -30.33
C GLU A 315 -2.61 4.30 -30.71
N ARG A 316 -2.82 4.70 -31.97
CA ARG A 316 -2.41 6.02 -32.45
C ARG A 316 -3.01 7.16 -31.64
N VAL A 317 -4.28 7.05 -31.24
CA VAL A 317 -4.95 8.07 -30.44
C VAL A 317 -4.35 8.14 -29.03
N HIS A 318 -4.17 6.99 -28.38
CA HIS A 318 -3.65 6.96 -27.01
C HIS A 318 -2.17 7.32 -26.92
N VAL A 319 -1.32 6.80 -27.82
CA VAL A 319 0.09 7.20 -27.93
C VAL A 319 0.20 8.71 -28.11
N ARG A 320 -0.61 9.32 -28.98
CA ARG A 320 -0.64 10.77 -29.16
C ARG A 320 -1.06 11.50 -27.88
N SER A 321 -2.09 11.02 -27.20
CA SER A 321 -2.56 11.62 -25.93
C SER A 321 -1.52 11.54 -24.83
N PHE A 322 -0.83 10.40 -24.68
CA PHE A 322 0.24 10.23 -23.69
C PHE A 322 1.44 11.13 -24.00
N ARG A 323 1.87 11.20 -25.26
CA ARG A 323 2.94 12.13 -25.71
C ARG A 323 2.59 13.59 -25.49
N ALA A 324 1.32 13.97 -25.65
CA ALA A 324 0.86 15.34 -25.43
C ALA A 324 0.77 15.71 -23.94
N MET A 325 0.68 14.70 -23.07
CA MET A 325 0.60 14.87 -21.62
C MET A 325 1.98 15.03 -20.99
N LEU A 326 2.98 14.28 -21.49
CA LEU A 326 4.31 14.21 -20.90
C LEU A 326 5.27 15.23 -21.55
N PRO A 327 6.34 15.66 -20.85
CA PRO A 327 7.38 16.50 -21.42
C PRO A 327 8.23 15.70 -22.42
N ASP A 328 9.23 16.33 -23.04
CA ASP A 328 10.16 15.66 -23.96
C ASP A 328 10.79 14.42 -23.29
N PRO A 329 10.69 13.21 -23.89
CA PRO A 329 11.30 12.00 -23.33
C PRO A 329 12.80 12.12 -23.03
N ALA A 330 13.53 12.96 -23.77
CA ALA A 330 14.95 13.20 -23.53
C ALA A 330 15.24 13.91 -22.20
N THR A 331 14.23 14.52 -21.57
CA THR A 331 14.37 15.28 -20.31
C THR A 331 13.76 14.56 -19.12
N TRP A 332 13.27 13.34 -19.29
CA TRP A 332 12.58 12.62 -18.22
C TRP A 332 13.51 12.18 -17.09
N GLY A 333 13.02 12.37 -15.87
CA GLY A 333 13.53 11.71 -14.67
C GLY A 333 12.38 11.14 -13.87
N ILE A 334 12.58 9.96 -13.27
CA ILE A 334 11.62 9.39 -12.32
C ILE A 334 12.26 9.42 -10.93
N GLY A 335 11.62 10.11 -10.00
CA GLY A 335 12.08 10.17 -8.62
C GLY A 335 12.00 8.80 -7.95
N THR A 336 12.87 8.57 -6.97
CA THR A 336 12.91 7.34 -6.17
C THR A 336 11.87 7.35 -5.04
N GLY A 337 11.26 8.51 -4.78
CA GLY A 337 10.16 8.68 -3.83
C GLY A 337 8.83 8.30 -4.46
N THR A 338 8.43 7.05 -4.30
CA THR A 338 7.09 6.58 -4.68
C THR A 338 6.09 6.96 -3.58
N ARG A 339 4.81 7.06 -3.92
CA ARG A 339 3.74 7.28 -2.93
C ARG A 339 2.71 6.16 -3.01
N ILE A 340 2.43 5.53 -1.88
CA ILE A 340 1.41 4.49 -1.79
C ILE A 340 0.02 5.13 -1.89
N VAL A 341 -0.84 4.58 -2.76
CA VAL A 341 -2.22 5.02 -2.99
C VAL A 341 -3.22 3.99 -2.46
N GLY A 342 -2.88 2.69 -2.51
CA GLY A 342 -3.68 1.58 -1.99
C GLY A 342 -2.85 0.28 -1.90
N PRO A 343 -3.44 -0.85 -1.45
CA PRO A 343 -2.76 -2.15 -1.44
C PRO A 343 -2.26 -2.52 -2.84
N GLY A 344 -0.96 -2.79 -2.97
CA GLY A 344 -0.33 -3.07 -4.27
C GLY A 344 -0.32 -1.90 -5.26
N VAL A 345 -0.83 -0.71 -4.90
CA VAL A 345 -0.95 0.43 -5.81
C VAL A 345 -0.06 1.59 -5.36
N GLU A 346 0.88 1.95 -6.22
CA GLU A 346 1.86 3.02 -5.98
C GLU A 346 1.85 4.04 -7.10
N VAL A 347 2.11 5.31 -6.79
CA VAL A 347 2.32 6.36 -7.78
C VAL A 347 3.80 6.75 -7.85
N LEU A 348 4.31 6.82 -9.07
CA LEU A 348 5.58 7.45 -9.41
C LEU A 348 5.31 8.79 -10.09
N TYR A 349 6.30 9.66 -10.06
CA TYR A 349 6.22 10.95 -10.73
C TYR A 349 7.31 11.05 -11.79
N VAL A 350 6.89 11.28 -13.04
CA VAL A 350 7.79 11.70 -14.11
C VAL A 350 8.02 13.20 -13.98
N HIS A 351 9.27 13.61 -14.10
CA HIS A 351 9.74 14.98 -13.94
C HIS A 351 10.49 15.44 -15.17
N GLU A 352 10.46 16.76 -15.42
CA GLU A 352 11.28 17.41 -16.44
C GLU A 352 12.62 17.87 -15.84
N MET A 353 13.68 17.09 -16.07
CA MET A 353 15.01 17.30 -15.50
C MET A 353 15.77 18.49 -16.09
N SER A 354 15.45 18.90 -17.32
CA SER A 354 16.08 20.07 -17.97
C SER A 354 15.92 21.37 -17.18
N THR A 355 14.94 21.39 -16.26
CA THR A 355 14.63 22.54 -15.42
C THR A 355 15.35 22.51 -14.06
N LEU A 356 16.12 21.45 -13.75
CA LEU A 356 16.87 21.28 -12.50
C LEU A 356 18.35 21.62 -12.73
N GLU A 357 18.85 22.75 -12.19
CA GLU A 357 20.25 23.18 -12.37
C GLU A 357 21.30 22.25 -11.72
N SER A 358 20.88 21.17 -11.06
CA SER A 358 21.76 20.17 -10.42
C SER A 358 21.09 18.80 -10.18
N GLY A 359 19.93 18.54 -10.79
CA GLY A 359 19.11 17.36 -10.46
C GLY A 359 18.41 17.40 -9.09
N VAL A 360 18.64 18.46 -8.29
CA VAL A 360 18.03 18.65 -6.97
C VAL A 360 16.83 19.59 -7.04
N TRP A 361 15.76 19.22 -6.33
CA TRP A 361 14.57 20.06 -6.18
C TRP A 361 14.78 21.17 -5.17
N GLU A 362 14.45 22.40 -5.55
CA GLU A 362 14.42 23.52 -4.62
C GLU A 362 13.10 23.53 -3.83
N PRO A 363 13.16 23.60 -2.48
CA PRO A 363 11.96 23.69 -1.66
C PRO A 363 11.07 24.88 -2.04
N ASN A 364 9.76 24.67 -2.07
CA ASN A 364 8.72 25.69 -2.35
C ASN A 364 8.69 26.25 -3.78
N VAL A 365 9.40 25.65 -4.74
CA VAL A 365 9.25 25.99 -6.16
C VAL A 365 8.23 25.04 -6.80
N PRO A 366 7.06 25.53 -7.27
CA PRO A 366 6.10 24.68 -7.97
C PRO A 366 6.68 24.16 -9.28
N ARG A 367 6.49 22.88 -9.54
CA ARG A 367 6.95 22.22 -10.77
C ARG A 367 5.86 21.29 -11.27
N PRO A 368 5.69 21.15 -12.60
CA PRO A 368 4.82 20.13 -13.14
C PRO A 368 5.37 18.75 -12.81
N VAL A 369 4.49 17.86 -12.36
CA VAL A 369 4.79 16.44 -12.16
C VAL A 369 3.73 15.64 -12.89
N PHE A 370 4.14 14.50 -13.46
CA PHE A 370 3.25 13.67 -14.25
C PHE A 370 3.13 12.30 -13.56
N PRO A 371 2.02 12.04 -12.86
CA PRO A 371 1.87 10.82 -12.09
C PRO A 371 1.67 9.62 -13.02
N ILE A 372 2.32 8.50 -12.70
CA ILE A 372 2.05 7.18 -13.26
C ILE A 372 1.69 6.25 -12.10
N LEU A 373 0.47 5.73 -12.15
CA LEU A 373 -0.05 4.81 -11.14
C LEU A 373 0.29 3.39 -11.57
N MET A 374 0.87 2.62 -10.67
CA MET A 374 1.40 1.28 -10.87
C MET A 374 0.69 0.33 -9.91
N HIS A 375 0.41 -0.88 -10.37
CA HIS A 375 -0.27 -1.92 -9.59
C HIS A 375 0.49 -3.24 -9.63
N LEU A 376 0.75 -3.82 -8.47
CA LEU A 376 1.43 -5.08 -8.31
C LEU A 376 0.42 -6.23 -8.39
N VAL A 377 0.53 -7.05 -9.45
CA VAL A 377 -0.31 -8.23 -9.69
C VAL A 377 0.61 -9.40 -10.00
N ASP A 378 0.50 -10.50 -9.25
CA ASP A 378 1.30 -11.72 -9.44
C ASP A 378 2.82 -11.43 -9.61
N ASP A 379 3.40 -10.67 -8.66
CA ASP A 379 4.81 -10.24 -8.67
C ASP A 379 5.24 -9.34 -9.86
N ARG A 380 4.28 -8.78 -10.61
CA ARG A 380 4.54 -7.90 -11.75
C ARG A 380 3.89 -6.54 -11.56
N TRP A 381 4.65 -5.49 -11.84
CA TRP A 381 4.13 -4.13 -11.85
C TRP A 381 3.50 -3.82 -13.20
N LEU A 382 2.22 -3.46 -13.16
CA LEU A 382 1.40 -3.06 -14.30
C LEU A 382 1.06 -1.58 -14.22
N VAL A 383 0.91 -0.92 -15.37
CA VAL A 383 0.46 0.48 -15.42
C VAL A 383 -1.05 0.53 -15.21
N ARG A 384 -1.46 1.15 -14.11
CA ARG A 384 -2.87 1.31 -13.70
C ARG A 384 -3.46 2.67 -14.06
N ASN A 385 -2.63 3.70 -14.22
CA ASN A 385 -3.07 5.00 -14.74
C ASN A 385 -1.86 5.84 -15.20
N LEU A 386 -2.10 6.82 -16.07
CA LEU A 386 -1.11 7.83 -16.46
C LEU A 386 -1.77 9.21 -16.51
N GLY A 387 -1.18 10.18 -15.81
CA GLY A 387 -1.65 11.56 -15.74
C GLY A 387 -2.65 11.88 -14.64
N SER A 388 -3.04 10.89 -13.85
CA SER A 388 -3.87 11.08 -12.65
C SER A 388 -3.40 10.18 -11.52
N GLU A 389 -3.52 10.68 -10.30
CA GLU A 389 -3.29 9.91 -9.08
C GLU A 389 -4.55 9.13 -8.64
N GLU A 390 -5.68 9.37 -9.30
CA GLU A 390 -6.94 8.68 -9.00
C GLU A 390 -6.93 7.26 -9.58
N ASP A 391 -7.37 6.29 -8.80
CA ASP A 391 -7.60 4.94 -9.27
C ASP A 391 -8.84 4.92 -10.20
N PRO A 392 -8.70 4.53 -11.46
CA PRO A 392 -9.81 4.50 -12.39
C PRO A 392 -10.96 3.55 -11.97
N ALA A 393 -10.69 2.52 -11.17
CA ALA A 393 -11.71 1.57 -10.69
C ALA A 393 -12.50 2.09 -9.48
N ALA A 394 -12.05 3.15 -8.79
CA ALA A 394 -12.72 3.69 -7.62
C ALA A 394 -13.98 4.55 -7.93
N ARG A 395 -14.33 4.72 -9.22
CA ARG A 395 -15.46 5.54 -9.70
C ARG A 395 -16.57 4.74 -10.39
N THR A 396 -16.52 3.41 -10.36
CA THR A 396 -17.59 2.51 -10.80
C THR A 396 -18.11 1.70 -9.63
#